data_AF-A0A1S3HFG8-F1
#
_entry.id   AF-A0A1S3HFG8-F1
#
_cell.length_a   1.000
_cell.length_b   1.000
_cell.length_c   1.000
_cell.angle_alpha   90.00
_cell.angle_beta   90.00
_cell.angle_gamma   90.00
#
_symmetry.space_group_name_H-M   'P 1'
#
loop_
_entity.id
_entity.type
_entity.pdbx_description
1 polymer ?
#
loop_
_entity_poly.entity_id
_entity_poly.type
_entity_poly.pdbx_seq_one_letter_code
_entity_poly.pdbx_strand_id
1 'polypeptide(L)'
;MFVFVFITCFFLSENNAEEIPGHLLYLGSHQPAEGTIEVTDTWPDPETFYKTYVEPGKPLLFKGKAKGIPAYNLWTDDYLRKQYGQLEVEAEVGKKEDRRGNLRTMLLSSFLGNYQKADIYMVQNMLPEMMGDFHIPKPILCGGYTRFLQDAVIWFSSGGTKSVLHFDNIDNINCLLDGSKELIFIDKKYSHLVEKDGFKEDGSYSTVDVEKVDMEKFPGFRNVPWWTASMEKGDCLFIPSRWYHHVSSAGPRNLAINIWFSHLPKFNQTDCKEKGELPESLPLNKFTIHSLDSNEQPRSEFLEIFHPFEERDTISVEEYMDAVRAAYDVNNQELMDMFGFLDINHDMTLDWEELFTFDIDKFIMEFPFLFNMTEEEETQGPLHHEEL
;
A
#
# COMPACT_ATOMS: atom_id res chain seq x y z
N MET A 1 8.40 44.50 -73.81
CA MET A 1 9.02 43.26 -73.30
C MET A 1 8.91 43.31 -71.78
N PHE A 2 7.88 42.67 -71.22
CA PHE A 2 7.60 42.70 -69.78
C PHE A 2 8.44 41.63 -69.08
N VAL A 3 9.26 42.05 -68.11
CA VAL A 3 10.06 41.16 -67.26
C VAL A 3 9.18 40.67 -66.12
N PHE A 4 8.87 39.37 -66.11
CA PHE A 4 8.21 38.71 -64.99
C PHE A 4 9.27 38.39 -63.93
N VAL A 5 9.13 38.99 -62.75
CA VAL A 5 9.87 38.61 -61.54
C VAL A 5 9.12 37.46 -60.90
N PHE A 6 9.71 36.26 -60.92
CA PHE A 6 9.22 35.12 -60.14
C PHE A 6 9.69 35.28 -58.69
N ILE A 7 8.76 35.59 -57.79
CA ILE A 7 8.97 35.47 -56.35
C ILE A 7 8.66 34.03 -55.98
N THR A 8 9.69 33.23 -55.73
CA THR A 8 9.56 31.91 -55.11
C THR A 8 9.26 32.09 -53.63
N CYS A 9 8.00 31.90 -53.22
CA CYS A 9 7.64 31.70 -51.82
C CYS A 9 8.19 30.36 -51.35
N PHE A 10 9.23 30.38 -50.52
CA PHE A 10 9.58 29.25 -49.68
C PHE A 10 8.49 29.11 -48.61
N PHE A 11 7.63 28.10 -48.74
CA PHE A 11 6.88 27.60 -47.59
C PHE A 11 7.88 26.83 -46.72
N LEU A 12 8.32 27.46 -45.63
CA LEU A 12 8.89 26.73 -44.50
C LEU A 12 7.73 25.91 -43.92
N SER A 13 7.77 24.59 -44.09
CA SER A 13 6.95 23.72 -43.26
C SER A 13 7.51 23.82 -41.85
N GLU A 14 6.84 24.55 -40.97
CA GLU A 14 7.03 24.36 -39.54
C GLU A 14 6.72 22.89 -39.26
N ASN A 15 7.74 22.12 -38.89
CA ASN A 15 7.56 20.85 -38.21
C ASN A 15 6.89 21.19 -36.87
N ASN A 16 5.55 21.30 -36.88
CA ASN A 16 4.77 21.19 -35.66
C ASN A 16 4.92 19.74 -35.19
N ALA A 17 5.96 19.48 -34.40
CA ALA A 17 5.92 18.35 -33.49
C ALA A 17 4.63 18.52 -32.68
N GLU A 18 3.73 17.55 -32.80
CA GLU A 18 2.43 17.56 -32.13
C GLU A 18 2.70 17.69 -30.63
N GLU A 19 2.32 18.83 -30.03
CA GLU A 19 2.60 19.13 -28.64
C GLU A 19 1.84 18.11 -27.77
N ILE A 20 2.58 17.28 -27.04
CA ILE A 20 1.99 16.24 -26.17
C ILE A 20 1.49 16.95 -24.89
N PRO A 21 0.18 17.01 -24.62
CA PRO A 21 -0.33 17.68 -23.41
C PRO A 21 0.27 17.08 -22.14
N GLY A 22 0.75 17.93 -21.23
CA GLY A 22 1.35 17.48 -19.97
C GLY A 22 2.78 16.96 -20.08
N HIS A 23 3.39 16.90 -21.27
CA HIS A 23 4.75 16.43 -21.44
C HIS A 23 5.77 17.32 -20.71
N LEU A 24 6.65 16.68 -19.94
CA LEU A 24 7.62 17.32 -19.04
C LEU A 24 6.99 18.24 -17.99
N LEU A 25 5.72 17.99 -17.65
CA LEU A 25 5.03 18.60 -16.51
C LEU A 25 4.80 17.55 -15.41
N TYR A 26 4.19 17.99 -14.30
CA TYR A 26 3.86 17.15 -13.16
C TYR A 26 2.90 16.01 -13.55
N LEU A 27 3.02 14.84 -12.91
CA LEU A 27 2.14 13.70 -13.11
C LEU A 27 0.66 14.12 -12.99
N GLY A 28 -0.18 13.66 -13.93
CA GLY A 28 -1.59 14.08 -14.00
C GLY A 28 -1.83 15.36 -14.81
N SER A 29 -0.79 16.04 -15.31
CA SER A 29 -0.97 17.25 -16.13
C SER A 29 -1.40 16.98 -17.58
N HIS A 30 -1.44 15.72 -18.03
CA HIS A 30 -1.86 15.35 -19.39
C HIS A 30 -3.35 15.56 -19.63
N GLN A 31 -4.18 15.40 -18.59
CA GLN A 31 -5.62 15.54 -18.67
C GLN A 31 -6.21 15.82 -17.27
N PRO A 32 -7.43 16.38 -17.15
CA PRO A 32 -8.12 16.48 -15.88
C PRO A 32 -8.29 15.12 -15.19
N ALA A 33 -8.31 15.10 -13.85
CA ALA A 33 -8.66 13.90 -13.10
C ALA A 33 -10.06 13.41 -13.48
N GLU A 34 -10.26 12.09 -13.52
CA GLU A 34 -11.57 11.46 -13.71
C GLU A 34 -12.54 11.80 -12.57
N GLY A 35 -12.00 12.04 -11.38
CA GLY A 35 -12.75 12.49 -10.22
C GLY A 35 -11.92 12.53 -8.95
N THR A 36 -12.59 12.89 -7.85
CA THR A 36 -12.03 12.78 -6.51
C THR A 36 -12.40 11.43 -5.89
N ILE A 37 -11.54 10.89 -5.03
CA ILE A 37 -11.86 9.73 -4.20
C ILE A 37 -13.12 9.99 -3.35
N GLU A 38 -13.93 8.96 -3.14
CA GLU A 38 -15.14 9.03 -2.33
C GLU A 38 -14.83 9.46 -0.89
N VAL A 39 -15.73 10.22 -0.29
CA VAL A 39 -15.54 10.80 1.05
C VAL A 39 -16.69 10.42 1.96
N THR A 40 -16.36 9.98 3.17
CA THR A 40 -17.29 9.78 4.28
C THR A 40 -16.79 10.52 5.53
N ASP A 41 -17.69 10.96 6.40
CA ASP A 41 -17.39 11.53 7.71
C ASP A 41 -17.61 10.53 8.86
N THR A 42 -17.90 9.26 8.53
CA THR A 42 -18.13 8.17 9.49
C THR A 42 -17.19 7.00 9.25
N TRP A 43 -16.95 6.20 10.30
CA TRP A 43 -16.36 4.88 10.12
C TRP A 43 -17.48 3.92 9.68
N PRO A 44 -17.38 3.27 8.51
CA PRO A 44 -18.24 2.13 8.21
C PRO A 44 -18.03 1.02 9.25
N ASP A 45 -19.06 0.19 9.48
CA ASP A 45 -18.83 -1.07 10.18
C ASP A 45 -17.95 -2.01 9.32
N PRO A 46 -17.27 -3.00 9.93
CA PRO A 46 -16.30 -3.83 9.22
C PRO A 46 -16.85 -4.60 8.01
N GLU A 47 -18.10 -5.06 8.06
CA GLU A 47 -18.70 -5.82 6.97
C GLU A 47 -19.03 -4.89 5.79
N THR A 48 -19.62 -3.72 6.08
CA THR A 48 -19.84 -2.67 5.07
C THR A 48 -18.52 -2.22 4.45
N PHE A 49 -17.48 -2.05 5.27
CA PHE A 49 -16.14 -1.66 4.79
C PHE A 49 -15.58 -2.69 3.81
N TYR A 50 -15.67 -3.97 4.18
CA TYR A 50 -15.20 -5.07 3.34
C TYR A 50 -15.92 -5.09 1.98
N LYS A 51 -17.25 -5.27 2.00
CA LYS A 51 -18.07 -5.49 0.80
C LYS A 51 -18.10 -4.29 -0.16
N THR A 52 -17.96 -3.09 0.39
CA THR A 52 -18.10 -1.87 -0.43
C THR A 52 -16.75 -1.36 -0.92
N TYR A 53 -15.68 -1.55 -0.15
CA TYR A 53 -14.39 -0.91 -0.39
C TYR A 53 -13.22 -1.88 -0.51
N VAL A 54 -13.05 -2.82 0.42
CA VAL A 54 -11.89 -3.74 0.39
C VAL A 54 -12.01 -4.71 -0.77
N GLU A 55 -13.05 -5.54 -0.81
CA GLU A 55 -13.25 -6.56 -1.85
C GLU A 55 -13.34 -5.95 -3.27
N PRO A 56 -14.10 -4.86 -3.52
CA PRO A 56 -14.10 -4.23 -4.84
C PRO A 56 -12.83 -3.43 -5.15
N GLY A 57 -11.92 -3.26 -4.19
CA GLY A 57 -10.71 -2.45 -4.31
C GLY A 57 -11.00 -0.97 -4.59
N LYS A 58 -11.84 -0.32 -3.79
CA LYS A 58 -12.21 1.10 -3.92
C LYS A 58 -11.61 1.96 -2.81
N PRO A 59 -10.79 2.97 -3.13
CA PRO A 59 -10.25 3.90 -2.14
C PRO A 59 -11.37 4.72 -1.47
N LEU A 60 -11.14 5.13 -0.21
CA LEU A 60 -12.12 5.88 0.58
C LEU A 60 -11.43 6.86 1.53
N LEU A 61 -11.83 8.14 1.49
CA LEU A 61 -11.38 9.16 2.42
C LEU A 61 -12.34 9.29 3.61
N PHE A 62 -11.82 9.14 4.82
CA PHE A 62 -12.52 9.32 6.08
C PHE A 62 -12.23 10.71 6.67
N LYS A 63 -13.11 11.66 6.38
CA LYS A 63 -12.96 13.06 6.79
C LYS A 63 -12.99 13.21 8.31
N GLY A 64 -11.94 13.78 8.88
CA GLY A 64 -11.84 14.14 10.29
C GLY A 64 -11.77 12.97 11.27
N LYS A 65 -11.68 11.72 10.81
CA LYS A 65 -11.76 10.55 11.69
C LYS A 65 -10.50 10.28 12.52
N ALA A 66 -9.32 10.73 12.09
CA ALA A 66 -8.10 10.67 12.90
C ALA A 66 -8.20 11.51 14.18
N LYS A 67 -9.12 12.50 14.25
CA LYS A 67 -9.36 13.32 15.46
C LYS A 67 -9.77 12.49 16.69
N GLY A 68 -10.36 11.31 16.47
CA GLY A 68 -10.73 10.37 17.52
C GLY A 68 -9.58 9.47 18.01
N ILE A 69 -8.43 9.48 17.32
CA ILE A 69 -7.25 8.69 17.69
C ILE A 69 -6.43 9.50 18.71
N PRO A 70 -6.01 8.94 19.86
CA PRO A 70 -5.33 9.73 20.90
C PRO A 70 -4.07 10.46 20.41
N ALA A 71 -3.26 9.79 19.56
CA ALA A 71 -2.07 10.36 18.92
C ALA A 71 -2.33 11.71 18.22
N TYR A 72 -3.52 11.94 17.66
CA TYR A 72 -3.87 13.23 17.04
C TYR A 72 -3.70 14.43 17.99
N ASN A 73 -4.08 14.25 19.27
CA ASN A 73 -3.94 15.30 20.28
C ASN A 73 -2.63 15.19 21.06
N LEU A 74 -2.13 13.96 21.27
CA LEU A 74 -0.93 13.70 22.08
C LEU A 74 0.35 14.07 21.34
N TRP A 75 0.50 13.70 20.07
CA TRP A 75 1.77 13.73 19.32
C TRP A 75 2.14 15.13 18.80
N THR A 76 2.28 16.05 19.75
CA THR A 76 3.03 17.28 19.62
C THR A 76 4.53 17.00 19.72
N ASP A 77 5.37 17.86 19.16
CA ASP A 77 6.84 17.70 19.22
C ASP A 77 7.35 17.66 20.66
N ASP A 78 6.71 18.41 21.59
CA ASP A 78 7.09 18.41 23.00
C ASP A 78 6.72 17.10 23.71
N TYR A 79 5.54 16.55 23.41
CA TYR A 79 5.13 15.27 23.95
C TYR A 79 6.03 14.14 23.44
N LEU A 80 6.24 14.07 22.11
CA LEU A 80 7.11 13.05 21.50
C LEU A 80 8.52 13.13 22.07
N ARG A 81 9.08 14.35 22.20
CA ARG A 81 10.41 14.55 22.80
C ARG A 81 10.46 14.10 24.26
N LYS A 82 9.42 14.37 25.04
CA LYS A 82 9.37 14.03 26.46
C LYS A 82 9.17 12.55 26.73
N GLN A 83 8.30 11.88 25.97
CA GLN A 83 7.94 10.48 26.20
C GLN A 83 8.88 9.50 25.48
N TYR A 84 9.26 9.85 24.25
CA TYR A 84 9.91 8.94 23.31
C TYR A 84 11.23 9.48 22.77
N GLY A 85 11.71 10.62 23.26
CA GLY A 85 12.88 11.31 22.70
C GLY A 85 14.18 10.51 22.76
N GLN A 86 14.25 9.51 23.63
CA GLN A 86 15.36 8.57 23.79
C GLN A 86 15.31 7.37 22.82
N LEU A 87 14.20 7.16 22.12
CA LEU A 87 14.09 6.08 21.14
C LEU A 87 14.94 6.41 19.92
N GLU A 88 15.63 5.41 19.40
CA GLU A 88 16.33 5.49 18.11
C GLU A 88 15.30 5.33 16.99
N VAL A 89 15.41 6.18 15.98
CA VAL A 89 14.55 6.19 14.80
C VAL A 89 15.39 6.39 13.55
N GLU A 90 14.85 6.02 12.42
CA GLU A 90 15.47 6.16 11.11
C GLU A 90 14.80 7.24 10.28
N ALA A 91 15.62 7.96 9.52
CA ALA A 91 15.14 8.96 8.59
C ALA A 91 15.95 8.93 7.30
N GLU A 92 15.26 9.03 6.18
CA GLU A 92 15.83 9.22 4.86
C GLU A 92 16.56 10.56 4.77
N VAL A 93 17.66 10.57 4.01
CA VAL A 93 18.32 11.81 3.58
C VAL A 93 17.68 12.29 2.29
N GLY A 94 16.91 13.37 2.39
CA GLY A 94 16.08 13.87 1.31
C GLY A 94 14.59 13.74 1.63
N LYS A 95 13.78 14.45 0.85
CA LYS A 95 12.31 14.43 0.94
C LYS A 95 11.64 13.90 -0.32
N LYS A 96 12.41 13.76 -1.40
CA LYS A 96 12.00 13.02 -2.59
C LYS A 96 12.45 11.60 -2.37
N GLU A 97 11.50 10.67 -2.41
CA GLU A 97 11.77 9.26 -2.21
C GLU A 97 12.82 8.76 -3.20
N ASP A 98 13.83 8.09 -2.66
CA ASP A 98 14.91 7.44 -3.39
C ASP A 98 15.14 6.07 -2.75
N ARG A 99 14.68 5.00 -3.42
CA ARG A 99 14.79 3.59 -3.00
C ARG A 99 16.22 3.04 -2.96
N ARG A 100 17.21 3.92 -3.06
CA ARG A 100 18.65 3.65 -2.92
C ARG A 100 19.30 4.65 -1.96
N GLY A 101 18.47 5.45 -1.31
CA GLY A 101 18.86 6.51 -0.40
C GLY A 101 19.55 5.92 0.82
N ASN A 102 20.32 6.77 1.51
CA ASN A 102 20.89 6.36 2.79
C ASN A 102 19.94 6.72 3.91
N LEU A 103 19.73 5.79 4.83
CA LEU A 103 19.05 6.02 6.10
C LEU A 103 20.02 6.64 7.12
N ARG A 104 19.46 7.43 8.03
CA ARG A 104 20.15 7.96 9.20
C ARG A 104 19.43 7.55 10.46
N THR A 105 20.06 6.69 11.25
CA THR A 105 19.66 6.41 12.61
C THR A 105 20.00 7.59 13.53
N MET A 106 19.04 8.05 14.32
CA MET A 106 19.22 9.11 15.32
C MET A 106 18.19 9.00 16.44
N LEU A 107 18.44 9.68 17.57
CA LEU A 107 17.40 9.80 18.60
C LEU A 107 16.21 10.60 18.07
N LEU A 108 14.98 10.21 18.42
CA LEU A 108 13.77 10.96 18.08
C LEU A 108 13.85 12.41 18.56
N SER A 109 14.45 12.66 19.72
CA SER A 109 14.69 14.03 20.21
C SER A 109 15.59 14.85 19.28
N SER A 110 16.58 14.21 18.65
CA SER A 110 17.47 14.84 17.67
C SER A 110 16.75 15.08 16.35
N PHE A 111 15.94 14.13 15.87
CA PHE A 111 15.06 14.33 14.72
C PHE A 111 14.14 15.55 14.92
N LEU A 112 13.41 15.58 16.04
CA LEU A 112 12.49 16.66 16.40
C LEU A 112 13.17 18.04 16.53
N GLY A 113 14.47 18.07 16.83
CA GLY A 113 15.26 19.31 16.89
C GLY A 113 15.69 19.85 15.51
N ASN A 114 15.65 19.00 14.48
CA ASN A 114 16.30 19.26 13.19
C ASN A 114 15.39 19.14 11.97
N TYR A 115 14.28 18.38 12.00
CA TYR A 115 13.47 18.08 10.81
C TYR A 115 12.92 19.30 10.06
N GLN A 116 12.72 20.43 10.76
CA GLN A 116 12.29 21.70 10.15
C GLN A 116 13.40 22.45 9.40
N LYS A 117 14.67 22.09 9.63
CA LYS A 117 15.85 22.78 9.09
C LYS A 117 16.67 21.91 8.16
N ALA A 118 16.60 20.59 8.35
CA ALA A 118 17.31 19.60 7.56
C ALA A 118 16.39 18.99 6.48
N ASP A 119 17.01 18.52 5.41
CA ASP A 119 16.34 17.75 4.37
C ASP A 119 16.28 16.28 4.78
N ILE A 120 15.39 15.98 5.73
CA ILE A 120 15.19 14.64 6.28
C ILE A 120 13.71 14.30 6.33
N TYR A 121 13.41 13.02 6.15
CA TYR A 121 12.07 12.45 6.21
C TYR A 121 12.10 11.17 7.04
N MET A 122 11.46 11.17 8.21
CA MET A 122 11.36 9.98 9.04
C MET A 122 10.32 9.04 8.43
N VAL A 123 10.77 7.81 8.13
CA VAL A 123 9.96 6.68 7.71
C VAL A 123 10.33 5.56 8.67
N GLN A 124 9.46 5.26 9.62
CA GLN A 124 9.81 4.44 10.78
C GLN A 124 8.66 3.54 11.18
N ASN A 125 8.90 2.24 11.28
CA ASN A 125 7.97 1.32 11.92
C ASN A 125 7.74 1.73 13.38
N MET A 126 6.48 1.81 13.78
CA MET A 126 6.06 2.28 15.09
C MET A 126 6.64 1.36 16.16
N LEU A 127 7.42 1.93 17.06
CA LEU A 127 8.03 1.18 18.14
C LEU A 127 6.98 0.75 19.19
N PRO A 128 7.13 -0.41 19.85
CA PRO A 128 6.16 -0.93 20.81
C PRO A 128 5.74 0.06 21.91
N GLU A 129 6.66 0.91 22.35
CA GLU A 129 6.43 1.96 23.36
C GLU A 129 5.44 3.03 22.90
N MET A 130 5.31 3.22 21.58
CA MET A 130 4.44 4.22 20.96
C MET A 130 3.05 3.68 20.59
N MET A 131 2.91 2.35 20.45
CA MET A 131 1.68 1.70 19.98
C MET A 131 0.47 1.89 20.91
N GLY A 132 0.68 2.31 22.16
CA GLY A 132 -0.42 2.65 23.08
C GLY A 132 -1.14 3.95 22.74
N ASP A 133 -0.47 4.89 22.05
CA ASP A 133 -1.04 6.20 21.71
C ASP A 133 -1.82 6.18 20.39
N PHE A 134 -1.54 5.23 19.51
CA PHE A 134 -2.24 5.05 18.26
C PHE A 134 -3.32 3.99 18.38
N HIS A 135 -4.49 4.24 17.82
CA HIS A 135 -5.60 3.31 17.81
C HIS A 135 -5.93 2.90 16.38
N ILE A 136 -6.14 1.60 16.15
CA ILE A 136 -6.68 1.12 14.88
C ILE A 136 -8.20 1.40 14.83
N PRO A 137 -8.73 1.82 13.66
CA PRO A 137 -10.10 2.27 13.55
C PRO A 137 -11.10 1.10 13.48
N LYS A 138 -12.36 1.38 13.85
CA LYS A 138 -13.49 0.44 13.82
C LYS A 138 -13.56 -0.48 12.58
N PRO A 139 -13.37 0.00 11.34
CA PRO A 139 -13.56 -0.81 10.14
C PRO A 139 -12.69 -2.07 10.08
N ILE A 140 -11.57 -2.09 10.82
CA ILE A 140 -10.63 -3.23 10.84
C ILE A 140 -10.52 -3.90 12.21
N LEU A 141 -11.51 -3.72 13.10
CA LEU A 141 -11.50 -4.35 14.44
C LEU A 141 -12.00 -5.80 14.45
N CYS A 142 -12.73 -6.23 13.42
CA CYS A 142 -13.18 -7.61 13.24
C CYS A 142 -13.33 -7.94 11.75
N GLY A 143 -13.52 -9.21 11.42
CA GLY A 143 -13.64 -9.67 10.04
C GLY A 143 -12.41 -10.39 9.54
N GLY A 144 -11.45 -10.68 10.43
CA GLY A 144 -10.16 -11.28 10.09
C GLY A 144 -8.99 -10.28 10.08
N TYR A 145 -9.23 -8.99 9.85
CA TYR A 145 -8.15 -7.97 9.69
C TYR A 145 -7.11 -7.99 10.83
N THR A 146 -7.55 -8.14 12.07
CA THR A 146 -6.65 -8.07 13.24
C THR A 146 -5.66 -9.23 13.32
N ARG A 147 -5.84 -10.31 12.53
CA ARG A 147 -4.87 -11.41 12.40
C ARG A 147 -3.80 -11.12 11.34
N PHE A 148 -4.07 -10.18 10.43
CA PHE A 148 -3.23 -9.88 9.27
C PHE A 148 -2.74 -8.43 9.27
N LEU A 149 -2.62 -7.82 10.45
CA LEU A 149 -1.98 -6.51 10.59
C LEU A 149 -0.47 -6.70 10.32
N GLN A 150 0.05 -5.95 9.37
CA GLN A 150 1.43 -6.08 8.92
C GLN A 150 2.36 -5.11 9.65
N ASP A 151 2.18 -3.81 9.41
CA ASP A 151 3.01 -2.78 10.02
C ASP A 151 2.23 -1.51 10.33
N ALA A 152 2.78 -0.70 11.22
CA ALA A 152 2.30 0.65 11.49
C ALA A 152 3.44 1.64 11.25
N VAL A 153 3.43 2.35 10.12
CA VAL A 153 4.57 3.18 9.69
C VAL A 153 4.32 4.65 10.00
N ILE A 154 5.28 5.29 10.66
CA ILE A 154 5.30 6.72 10.96
C ILE A 154 6.01 7.47 9.84
N TRP A 155 5.31 8.45 9.28
CA TRP A 155 5.83 9.35 8.26
C TRP A 155 5.88 10.76 8.83
N PHE A 156 7.08 11.30 9.06
CA PHE A 156 7.26 12.61 9.69
C PHE A 156 8.30 13.46 8.95
N SER A 157 7.88 14.62 8.45
CA SER A 157 8.75 15.62 7.83
C SER A 157 8.33 17.05 8.14
N SER A 158 9.06 18.00 7.57
CA SER A 158 8.67 19.42 7.49
C SER A 158 7.96 19.76 6.19
N GLY A 159 7.20 18.79 5.64
CA GLY A 159 6.52 18.89 4.35
C GLY A 159 7.43 19.01 3.14
N GLY A 160 6.84 19.11 1.96
CA GLY A 160 7.54 19.13 0.68
C GLY A 160 8.02 17.74 0.24
N THR A 161 7.56 16.68 0.88
CA THR A 161 7.90 15.30 0.48
C THR A 161 7.17 14.91 -0.78
N LYS A 162 7.79 14.03 -1.58
CA LYS A 162 7.22 13.46 -2.79
C LYS A 162 7.62 12.00 -2.88
N SER A 163 6.63 11.12 -2.93
CA SER A 163 6.86 9.71 -3.20
C SER A 163 7.15 9.49 -4.69
N VAL A 164 7.71 8.34 -5.04
CA VAL A 164 7.60 7.83 -6.42
C VAL A 164 6.16 7.39 -6.70
N LEU A 165 5.84 7.13 -7.97
CA LEU A 165 4.61 6.44 -8.32
C LEU A 165 4.82 4.93 -8.11
N HIS A 166 4.09 4.34 -7.18
CA HIS A 166 4.22 2.92 -6.81
C HIS A 166 2.86 2.35 -6.41
N PHE A 167 2.80 1.04 -6.16
CA PHE A 167 1.70 0.43 -5.43
C PHE A 167 2.23 -0.44 -4.29
N ASP A 168 1.38 -0.68 -3.30
CA ASP A 168 1.62 -1.67 -2.25
C ASP A 168 0.82 -2.94 -2.55
N ASN A 169 1.36 -4.13 -2.27
CA ASN A 169 0.62 -5.40 -2.38
C ASN A 169 -0.37 -5.66 -1.23
N ILE A 170 -0.45 -4.71 -0.31
CA ILE A 170 -1.25 -4.75 0.90
C ILE A 170 -2.29 -3.64 0.92
N ASP A 171 -3.31 -3.80 1.75
CA ASP A 171 -4.26 -2.75 2.05
C ASP A 171 -3.69 -1.81 3.13
N ASN A 172 -4.08 -0.54 3.06
CA ASN A 172 -3.46 0.50 3.88
C ASN A 172 -4.46 1.57 4.30
N ILE A 173 -4.46 1.93 5.59
CA ILE A 173 -5.15 3.14 6.09
C ILE A 173 -4.11 4.17 6.52
N ASN A 174 -3.97 5.26 5.74
CA ASN A 174 -3.14 6.41 6.08
C ASN A 174 -3.95 7.42 6.91
N CYS A 175 -3.59 7.66 8.16
CA CYS A 175 -4.19 8.71 9.01
C CYS A 175 -3.24 9.90 9.17
N LEU A 176 -3.69 11.09 8.76
CA LEU A 176 -2.91 12.33 8.80
C LEU A 176 -3.15 13.08 10.11
N LEU A 177 -2.14 13.11 10.98
CA LEU A 177 -2.18 13.76 12.29
C LEU A 177 -1.77 15.23 12.23
N ASP A 178 -0.94 15.63 11.25
CA ASP A 178 -0.58 17.02 10.99
C ASP A 178 -0.19 17.26 9.53
N GLY A 179 -0.36 18.50 9.07
CA GLY A 179 -0.07 18.93 7.70
C GLY A 179 -1.19 18.65 6.70
N SER A 180 -0.82 18.57 5.42
CA SER A 180 -1.69 18.19 4.30
C SER A 180 -0.97 17.24 3.35
N LYS A 181 -1.73 16.38 2.66
CA LYS A 181 -1.22 15.51 1.59
C LYS A 181 -2.12 15.60 0.36
N GLU A 182 -1.52 15.62 -0.82
CA GLU A 182 -2.21 15.47 -2.10
C GLU A 182 -1.79 14.14 -2.73
N LEU A 183 -2.76 13.38 -3.19
CA LEU A 183 -2.55 12.05 -3.77
C LEU A 183 -3.08 12.00 -5.19
N ILE A 184 -2.28 11.41 -6.07
CA ILE A 184 -2.71 10.92 -7.39
C ILE A 184 -2.90 9.42 -7.28
N PHE A 185 -4.01 8.93 -7.81
CA PHE A 185 -4.35 7.51 -7.89
C PHE A 185 -4.53 7.08 -9.34
N ILE A 186 -4.01 5.90 -9.67
CA ILE A 186 -4.31 5.20 -10.93
C ILE A 186 -4.81 3.80 -10.56
N ASP A 187 -5.99 3.46 -11.07
CA ASP A 187 -6.63 2.16 -10.83
C ASP A 187 -5.77 1.02 -11.40
N LYS A 188 -5.60 -0.06 -10.63
CA LYS A 188 -4.80 -1.25 -10.97
C LYS A 188 -5.12 -1.86 -12.33
N LYS A 189 -6.35 -1.69 -12.84
CA LYS A 189 -6.72 -2.16 -14.20
C LYS A 189 -5.93 -1.48 -15.33
N TYR A 190 -5.29 -0.33 -15.06
CA TYR A 190 -4.43 0.38 -16.00
C TYR A 190 -2.94 0.02 -15.85
N SER A 191 -2.61 -1.10 -15.19
CA SER A 191 -1.24 -1.60 -15.05
C SER A 191 -0.47 -1.62 -16.37
N HIS A 192 -1.11 -2.12 -17.43
CA HIS A 192 -0.55 -2.16 -18.79
C HIS A 192 -0.12 -0.79 -19.38
N LEU A 193 -0.55 0.34 -18.79
CA LEU A 193 -0.09 1.68 -19.16
C LEU A 193 1.05 2.17 -18.26
N VAL A 194 0.94 1.94 -16.94
CA VAL A 194 1.91 2.42 -15.95
C VAL A 194 3.18 1.57 -15.97
N GLU A 195 3.04 0.26 -16.11
CA GLU A 195 4.13 -0.71 -15.96
C GLU A 195 4.93 -0.94 -17.25
N LYS A 196 4.37 -0.53 -18.39
CA LYS A 196 4.89 -0.82 -19.72
C LYS A 196 6.36 -0.42 -19.89
N ASP A 197 6.74 0.75 -19.40
CA ASP A 197 8.05 1.35 -19.61
C ASP A 197 8.61 1.88 -18.29
N GLY A 198 9.76 1.36 -17.86
CA GLY A 198 10.47 1.84 -16.68
C GLY A 198 9.83 1.51 -15.34
N PHE A 199 9.07 0.42 -15.26
CA PHE A 199 8.63 -0.15 -14.00
C PHE A 199 9.70 -1.06 -13.38
N LYS A 200 9.74 -1.10 -12.06
CA LYS A 200 10.60 -1.95 -11.26
C LYS A 200 9.71 -2.89 -10.48
N GLU A 201 9.74 -4.17 -10.88
CA GLU A 201 9.04 -5.25 -10.18
C GLU A 201 9.52 -5.34 -8.73
N ASP A 202 10.84 -5.27 -8.54
CA ASP A 202 11.46 -5.12 -7.23
C ASP A 202 11.13 -3.74 -6.64
N GLY A 203 10.30 -3.74 -5.59
CA GLY A 203 9.76 -2.55 -4.92
C GLY A 203 8.51 -1.94 -5.56
N SER A 204 7.92 -2.57 -6.60
CA SER A 204 6.63 -2.18 -7.20
C SER A 204 6.47 -0.70 -7.59
N TYR A 205 7.49 -0.08 -8.19
CA TYR A 205 7.50 1.35 -8.48
C TYR A 205 7.89 1.71 -9.93
N SER A 206 7.37 2.85 -10.39
CA SER A 206 7.73 3.46 -11.67
C SER A 206 8.93 4.39 -11.53
N THR A 207 9.89 4.29 -12.45
CA THR A 207 11.05 5.19 -12.56
C THR A 207 10.73 6.53 -13.22
N VAL A 208 9.45 6.82 -13.47
CA VAL A 208 9.01 8.10 -14.01
C VAL A 208 9.34 9.23 -13.03
N ASP A 209 9.85 10.35 -13.53
CA ASP A 209 9.97 11.56 -12.72
C ASP A 209 8.59 12.22 -12.62
N VAL A 210 7.93 12.06 -11.48
CA VAL A 210 6.58 12.60 -11.22
C VAL A 210 6.50 14.12 -11.33
N GLU A 211 7.62 14.85 -11.26
CA GLU A 211 7.64 16.30 -11.45
C GLU A 211 7.81 16.72 -12.91
N LYS A 212 8.27 15.79 -13.75
CA LYS A 212 8.64 16.05 -15.15
C LYS A 212 8.45 14.79 -15.99
N VAL A 213 7.19 14.41 -16.23
CA VAL A 213 6.84 13.17 -16.92
C VAL A 213 7.23 13.23 -18.40
N ASP A 214 8.27 12.50 -18.77
CA ASP A 214 8.71 12.34 -20.15
C ASP A 214 7.80 11.35 -20.89
N MET A 215 6.71 11.86 -21.48
CA MET A 215 5.74 11.06 -22.25
C MET A 215 6.26 10.57 -23.61
N GLU A 216 7.45 10.97 -24.06
CA GLU A 216 8.11 10.32 -25.20
C GLU A 216 8.77 9.03 -24.75
N LYS A 217 9.43 9.06 -23.59
CA LYS A 217 10.02 7.88 -22.94
C LYS A 217 8.98 6.95 -22.33
N PHE A 218 7.89 7.50 -21.77
CA PHE A 218 6.84 6.76 -21.06
C PHE A 218 5.46 7.02 -21.70
N PRO A 219 5.19 6.49 -22.91
CA PRO A 219 4.00 6.83 -23.69
C PRO A 219 2.67 6.40 -23.05
N GLY A 220 2.68 5.45 -22.11
CA GLY A 220 1.48 5.03 -21.38
C GLY A 220 0.82 6.16 -20.59
N PHE A 221 1.62 7.11 -20.09
CA PHE A 221 1.14 8.26 -19.32
C PHE A 221 0.38 9.31 -20.13
N ARG A 222 0.38 9.21 -21.48
CA ARG A 222 -0.36 10.16 -22.33
C ARG A 222 -1.88 10.06 -22.15
N ASN A 223 -2.37 8.87 -21.78
CA ASN A 223 -3.80 8.57 -21.75
C ASN A 223 -4.25 7.88 -20.45
N VAL A 224 -3.36 7.81 -19.44
CA VAL A 224 -3.68 7.06 -18.21
C VAL A 224 -4.74 7.80 -17.39
N PRO A 225 -5.93 7.21 -17.12
CA PRO A 225 -6.92 7.82 -16.25
C PRO A 225 -6.39 7.90 -14.81
N TRP A 226 -6.72 8.99 -14.13
CA TRP A 226 -6.24 9.22 -12.77
C TRP A 226 -7.29 9.91 -11.90
N TRP A 227 -7.23 9.65 -10.60
CA TRP A 227 -8.10 10.21 -9.56
C TRP A 227 -7.26 10.96 -8.54
N THR A 228 -7.90 11.84 -7.76
CA THR A 228 -7.21 12.64 -6.76
C THR A 228 -7.84 12.53 -5.37
N ALA A 229 -7.02 12.64 -4.32
CA ALA A 229 -7.49 12.84 -2.96
C ALA A 229 -6.66 13.93 -2.27
N SER A 230 -7.33 14.82 -1.55
CA SER A 230 -6.70 15.86 -0.75
C SER A 230 -6.99 15.58 0.72
N MET A 231 -5.94 15.30 1.49
CA MET A 231 -6.02 15.03 2.93
C MET A 231 -5.64 16.28 3.72
N GLU A 232 -6.46 16.62 4.71
CA GLU A 232 -6.16 17.63 5.71
C GLU A 232 -5.92 16.98 7.08
N LYS A 233 -5.29 17.74 8.00
CA LYS A 233 -5.11 17.32 9.39
C LYS A 233 -6.41 16.77 9.98
N GLY A 234 -6.37 15.51 10.41
CA GLY A 234 -7.48 14.79 10.99
C GLY A 234 -8.14 13.78 10.05
N ASP A 235 -7.81 13.76 8.76
CA ASP A 235 -8.38 12.80 7.82
C ASP A 235 -7.63 11.44 7.87
N CYS A 236 -8.34 10.36 7.54
CA CYS A 236 -7.71 9.09 7.18
C CYS A 236 -8.09 8.70 5.76
N LEU A 237 -7.29 7.88 5.08
CA LEU A 237 -7.50 7.45 3.71
C LEU A 237 -7.22 5.96 3.58
N PHE A 238 -8.20 5.21 3.12
CA PHE A 238 -8.02 3.83 2.70
C PHE A 238 -7.45 3.79 1.27
N ILE A 239 -6.31 3.14 1.12
CA ILE A 239 -5.61 2.85 -0.12
C ILE A 239 -5.68 1.33 -0.32
N PRO A 240 -6.46 0.85 -1.30
CA PRO A 240 -6.58 -0.58 -1.54
C PRO A 240 -5.32 -1.16 -2.18
N SER A 241 -5.09 -2.44 -1.94
CA SER A 241 -3.97 -3.19 -2.54
C SER A 241 -3.90 -3.01 -4.05
N ARG A 242 -2.67 -2.84 -4.54
CA ARG A 242 -2.24 -2.63 -5.94
C ARG A 242 -2.69 -1.35 -6.61
N TRP A 243 -3.30 -0.41 -5.89
CA TRP A 243 -3.55 0.91 -6.45
C TRP A 243 -2.25 1.70 -6.61
N TYR A 244 -1.94 2.12 -7.83
CA TYR A 244 -0.82 3.00 -8.03
C TYR A 244 -1.13 4.35 -7.41
N HIS A 245 -0.21 4.87 -6.63
CA HIS A 245 -0.37 6.14 -5.98
C HIS A 245 0.94 6.93 -5.92
N HIS A 246 0.79 8.25 -5.97
CA HIS A 246 1.86 9.20 -5.73
C HIS A 246 1.36 10.20 -4.69
N VAL A 247 2.16 10.42 -3.65
CA VAL A 247 1.83 11.27 -2.51
C VAL A 247 2.80 12.45 -2.46
N SER A 248 2.24 13.65 -2.33
CA SER A 248 3.00 14.85 -2.02
C SER A 248 2.50 15.47 -0.72
N SER A 249 3.40 16.05 0.08
CA SER A 249 3.05 16.70 1.33
C SER A 249 3.36 18.20 1.32
N ALA A 250 2.59 18.96 2.09
CA ALA A 250 2.83 20.39 2.27
C ALA A 250 2.73 20.81 3.74
N GLY A 251 3.15 22.06 4.00
CA GLY A 251 3.19 22.67 5.33
C GLY A 251 4.52 22.47 6.07
N PRO A 252 4.79 23.23 7.15
CA PRO A 252 6.06 23.19 7.88
C PRO A 252 6.22 21.95 8.78
N ARG A 253 5.14 21.17 8.96
CA ARG A 253 5.07 19.93 9.74
C ARG A 253 4.08 19.00 9.05
N ASN A 254 4.50 17.78 8.75
CA ASN A 254 3.65 16.73 8.22
C ASN A 254 3.88 15.46 9.02
N LEU A 255 2.82 14.88 9.56
CA LEU A 255 2.88 13.69 10.40
C LEU A 255 1.69 12.79 10.05
N ALA A 256 1.97 11.59 9.55
CA ALA A 256 0.97 10.59 9.23
C ALA A 256 1.37 9.21 9.76
N ILE A 257 0.38 8.35 9.93
CA ILE A 257 0.56 6.94 10.29
C ILE A 257 -0.14 6.10 9.24
N ASN A 258 0.56 5.14 8.67
CA ASN A 258 -0.05 4.09 7.86
C ASN A 258 -0.28 2.87 8.75
N ILE A 259 -1.44 2.25 8.61
CA ILE A 259 -1.69 0.90 9.13
C ILE A 259 -1.83 -0.01 7.93
N TRP A 260 -0.86 -0.91 7.81
CA TRP A 260 -0.72 -1.89 6.76
C TRP A 260 -1.34 -3.21 7.20
N PHE A 261 -2.10 -3.83 6.32
CA PHE A 261 -2.70 -5.14 6.56
C PHE A 261 -2.86 -5.89 5.25
N SER A 262 -2.74 -7.22 5.31
CA SER A 262 -2.89 -8.05 4.11
C SER A 262 -4.29 -7.93 3.54
N HIS A 263 -4.40 -8.03 2.22
CA HIS A 263 -5.69 -8.08 1.55
C HIS A 263 -6.45 -9.30 2.05
N LEU A 264 -7.70 -9.11 2.45
CA LEU A 264 -8.53 -10.21 2.95
C LEU A 264 -9.20 -10.91 1.77
N PRO A 265 -8.94 -12.21 1.53
CA PRO A 265 -9.61 -12.96 0.47
C PRO A 265 -11.06 -13.31 0.82
N LYS A 266 -11.41 -13.27 2.11
CA LYS A 266 -12.77 -13.49 2.64
C LYS A 266 -12.97 -12.79 3.98
N PHE A 267 -14.16 -12.20 4.18
CA PHE A 267 -14.57 -11.63 5.46
C PHE A 267 -14.98 -12.69 6.49
N ASN A 268 -14.36 -12.68 7.68
CA ASN A 268 -14.69 -13.60 8.77
C ASN A 268 -15.84 -13.05 9.65
N GLN A 269 -17.09 -13.41 9.32
CA GLN A 269 -18.26 -13.00 10.10
C GLN A 269 -18.24 -13.50 11.55
N THR A 270 -17.66 -14.68 11.80
CA THR A 270 -17.62 -15.29 13.15
C THR A 270 -16.76 -14.45 14.09
N ASP A 271 -15.63 -13.93 13.63
CA ASP A 271 -14.78 -13.00 14.39
C ASP A 271 -15.56 -11.78 14.88
N CYS A 272 -16.41 -11.19 14.04
CA CYS A 272 -17.27 -10.08 14.44
C CYS A 272 -18.34 -10.48 15.46
N LYS A 273 -18.96 -11.66 15.29
CA LYS A 273 -19.98 -12.17 16.22
C LYS A 273 -19.40 -12.40 17.62
N GLU A 274 -18.19 -12.94 17.69
CA GLU A 274 -17.49 -13.20 18.95
C GLU A 274 -17.07 -11.91 19.67
N LYS A 275 -16.61 -10.90 18.92
CA LYS A 275 -16.24 -9.59 19.46
C LYS A 275 -17.45 -8.73 19.89
N GLY A 276 -18.61 -8.93 19.28
CA GLY A 276 -19.85 -8.24 19.64
C GLY A 276 -19.84 -6.75 19.26
N GLU A 277 -20.29 -5.88 20.17
CA GLU A 277 -20.33 -4.43 19.93
C GLU A 277 -18.92 -3.84 19.91
N LEU A 278 -18.54 -3.23 18.79
CA LEU A 278 -17.21 -2.68 18.58
C LEU A 278 -17.15 -1.19 18.92
N PRO A 279 -16.10 -0.72 19.62
CA PRO A 279 -15.86 0.71 19.80
C PRO A 279 -15.42 1.37 18.48
N GLU A 280 -15.34 2.70 18.46
CA GLU A 280 -14.85 3.45 17.30
C GLU A 280 -13.37 3.18 16.96
N SER A 281 -12.58 2.75 17.94
CA SER A 281 -11.18 2.39 17.77
C SER A 281 -10.64 1.63 19.00
N LEU A 282 -9.53 0.90 18.85
CA LEU A 282 -8.81 0.23 19.94
C LEU A 282 -7.30 0.50 19.87
N PRO A 283 -6.58 0.57 21.00
CA PRO A 283 -5.12 0.74 21.02
C PRO A 283 -4.41 -0.33 20.20
N LEU A 284 -3.43 0.08 19.39
CA LEU A 284 -2.68 -0.82 18.51
C LEU A 284 -1.89 -1.87 19.32
N ASN A 285 -1.39 -1.52 20.50
CA ASN A 285 -0.67 -2.46 21.39
C ASN A 285 -1.52 -3.62 21.95
N LYS A 286 -2.80 -3.71 21.60
CA LYS A 286 -3.66 -4.87 21.90
C LYS A 286 -3.59 -5.96 20.84
N PHE A 287 -2.92 -5.70 19.72
CA PHE A 287 -2.88 -6.59 18.57
C PHE A 287 -1.43 -6.99 18.26
N THR A 288 -1.28 -8.15 17.63
CA THR A 288 -0.02 -8.57 17.05
C THR A 288 0.16 -7.87 15.71
N ILE A 289 1.38 -7.40 15.46
CA ILE A 289 1.82 -6.80 14.20
C ILE A 289 2.81 -7.80 13.60
N HIS A 290 2.51 -8.31 12.42
CA HIS A 290 3.34 -9.24 11.69
C HIS A 290 4.14 -8.44 10.68
N SER A 291 5.41 -8.09 10.95
CA SER A 291 6.26 -7.31 10.01
C SER A 291 6.07 -7.75 8.55
N LEU A 292 6.24 -6.86 7.57
CA LEU A 292 6.21 -7.23 6.14
C LEU A 292 7.12 -8.42 5.76
N ASP A 293 8.17 -8.69 6.53
CA ASP A 293 9.03 -9.88 6.41
C ASP A 293 8.32 -11.20 6.82
N SER A 294 7.11 -11.11 7.34
CA SER A 294 6.33 -12.26 7.76
C SER A 294 5.73 -12.97 6.56
N ASN A 295 5.64 -14.28 6.68
CA ASN A 295 5.05 -15.13 5.65
C ASN A 295 3.52 -14.95 5.51
N GLU A 296 2.90 -14.06 6.28
CA GLU A 296 1.47 -13.74 6.19
C GLU A 296 1.08 -13.09 4.86
N GLN A 297 1.97 -12.31 4.25
CA GLN A 297 1.73 -11.75 2.94
C GLN A 297 1.71 -12.84 1.84
N PRO A 298 2.71 -13.75 1.76
CA PRO A 298 2.63 -14.95 0.93
C PRO A 298 1.37 -15.79 1.17
N ARG A 299 0.92 -15.95 2.44
CA ARG A 299 -0.35 -16.63 2.74
C ARG A 299 -1.52 -15.93 2.04
N SER A 300 -1.67 -14.63 2.24
CA SER A 300 -2.75 -13.84 1.62
C SER A 300 -2.78 -14.02 0.11
N GLU A 301 -1.62 -13.90 -0.55
CA GLU A 301 -1.51 -14.09 -2.01
C GLU A 301 -1.86 -15.51 -2.47
N PHE A 302 -1.45 -16.53 -1.71
CA PHE A 302 -1.85 -17.91 -1.97
C PHE A 302 -3.37 -18.09 -1.83
N LEU A 303 -3.98 -17.48 -0.80
CA LEU A 303 -5.42 -17.63 -0.53
C LEU A 303 -6.32 -16.94 -1.57
N GLU A 304 -5.82 -15.93 -2.29
CA GLU A 304 -6.55 -15.26 -3.37
C GLU A 304 -7.02 -16.23 -4.46
N ILE A 305 -6.30 -17.34 -4.70
CA ILE A 305 -6.70 -18.34 -5.70
C ILE A 305 -8.04 -19.02 -5.33
N PHE A 306 -8.41 -18.98 -4.06
CA PHE A 306 -9.66 -19.55 -3.54
C PHE A 306 -10.80 -18.52 -3.43
N HIS A 307 -10.56 -17.25 -3.76
CA HIS A 307 -11.59 -16.21 -3.77
C HIS A 307 -12.87 -16.60 -4.55
N PRO A 308 -12.83 -17.32 -5.70
CA PRO A 308 -14.04 -17.81 -6.37
C PRO A 308 -14.96 -18.71 -5.52
N PHE A 309 -14.47 -19.21 -4.37
CA PHE A 309 -15.20 -20.07 -3.44
C PHE A 309 -15.55 -19.37 -2.13
N GLU A 310 -15.43 -18.04 -2.03
CA GLU A 310 -15.67 -17.29 -0.79
C GLU A 310 -17.06 -17.50 -0.18
N GLU A 311 -18.09 -17.66 -1.01
CA GLU A 311 -19.47 -17.89 -0.56
C GLU A 311 -19.74 -19.34 -0.12
N ARG A 312 -18.75 -20.22 -0.23
CA ARG A 312 -18.87 -21.62 0.17
C ARG A 312 -18.41 -21.84 1.60
N ASP A 313 -19.06 -22.80 2.26
CA ASP A 313 -18.65 -23.27 3.59
C ASP A 313 -17.36 -24.10 3.49
N THR A 314 -17.26 -24.96 2.46
CA THR A 314 -16.09 -25.80 2.21
C THR A 314 -15.73 -25.84 0.72
N ILE A 315 -14.46 -26.15 0.45
CA ILE A 315 -13.87 -26.36 -0.88
C ILE A 315 -13.55 -27.85 -1.01
N SER A 316 -14.08 -28.50 -2.04
CA SER A 316 -13.79 -29.92 -2.30
C SER A 316 -12.38 -30.12 -2.86
N VAL A 317 -11.84 -31.34 -2.77
CA VAL A 317 -10.54 -31.69 -3.38
C VAL A 317 -10.48 -31.31 -4.86
N GLU A 318 -11.54 -31.59 -5.63
CA GLU A 318 -11.59 -31.29 -7.08
C GLU A 318 -11.48 -29.78 -7.33
N GLU A 319 -12.21 -28.98 -6.56
CA GLU A 319 -12.22 -27.52 -6.68
C GLU A 319 -10.88 -26.90 -6.26
N TYR A 320 -10.30 -27.41 -5.18
CA TYR A 320 -8.95 -27.05 -4.76
C TYR A 320 -7.94 -27.35 -5.88
N MET A 321 -7.98 -28.56 -6.45
CA MET A 321 -7.05 -28.96 -7.51
C MET A 321 -7.19 -28.09 -8.75
N ASP A 322 -8.41 -27.73 -9.13
CA ASP A 322 -8.68 -26.84 -10.26
C ASP A 322 -8.15 -25.42 -10.00
N ALA A 323 -8.34 -24.89 -8.79
CA ALA A 323 -7.87 -23.57 -8.40
C ALA A 323 -6.34 -23.48 -8.40
N VAL A 324 -5.66 -24.44 -7.77
CA VAL A 324 -4.20 -24.45 -7.69
C VAL A 324 -3.58 -24.63 -9.07
N ARG A 325 -4.10 -25.53 -9.92
CA ARG A 325 -3.60 -25.70 -11.30
C ARG A 325 -3.81 -24.49 -12.20
N ALA A 326 -4.81 -23.66 -11.91
CA ALA A 326 -5.03 -22.44 -12.66
C ALA A 326 -3.96 -21.37 -12.35
N ALA A 327 -3.35 -21.43 -11.16
CA ALA A 327 -2.38 -20.46 -10.68
C ALA A 327 -0.92 -20.96 -10.77
N TYR A 328 -0.69 -22.25 -10.57
CA TYR A 328 0.64 -22.84 -10.41
C TYR A 328 0.83 -24.08 -11.30
N ASP A 329 2.04 -24.25 -11.84
CA ASP A 329 2.44 -25.44 -12.60
C ASP A 329 2.91 -26.54 -11.64
N VAL A 330 1.96 -27.33 -11.12
CA VAL A 330 2.20 -28.36 -10.11
C VAL A 330 1.70 -29.73 -10.55
N ASN A 331 2.39 -30.78 -10.13
CA ASN A 331 2.00 -32.16 -10.43
C ASN A 331 0.97 -32.71 -9.42
N ASN A 332 0.38 -33.86 -9.74
CA ASN A 332 -0.69 -34.44 -8.91
C ASN A 332 -0.24 -34.85 -7.50
N GLN A 333 1.02 -35.23 -7.32
CA GLN A 333 1.53 -35.61 -6.01
C GLN A 333 1.68 -34.36 -5.13
N GLU A 334 2.30 -33.31 -5.65
CA GLU A 334 2.44 -32.01 -4.99
C GLU A 334 1.07 -31.42 -4.58
N LEU A 335 0.08 -31.47 -5.48
CA LEU A 335 -1.28 -31.03 -5.20
C LEU A 335 -1.88 -31.74 -3.99
N MET A 336 -1.75 -33.07 -3.93
CA MET A 336 -2.32 -33.87 -2.84
C MET A 336 -1.55 -33.70 -1.53
N ASP A 337 -0.23 -33.51 -1.60
CA ASP A 337 0.61 -33.26 -0.42
C ASP A 337 0.26 -31.90 0.19
N MET A 338 0.13 -30.85 -0.64
CA MET A 338 -0.35 -29.54 -0.21
C MET A 338 -1.76 -29.60 0.35
N PHE A 339 -2.69 -30.31 -0.32
CA PHE A 339 -4.06 -30.47 0.20
C PHE A 339 -4.04 -31.14 1.57
N GLY A 340 -3.29 -32.22 1.74
CA GLY A 340 -3.18 -32.94 3.02
C GLY A 340 -2.52 -32.11 4.13
N PHE A 341 -1.68 -31.13 3.78
CA PHE A 341 -1.14 -30.17 4.73
C PHE A 341 -2.22 -29.19 5.21
N LEU A 342 -3.05 -28.69 4.29
CA LEU A 342 -4.10 -27.71 4.57
C LEU A 342 -5.32 -28.34 5.25
N ASP A 343 -5.67 -29.59 4.92
CA ASP A 343 -6.79 -30.36 5.51
C ASP A 343 -6.38 -30.89 6.90
N ILE A 344 -6.39 -29.98 7.88
CA ILE A 344 -5.96 -30.22 9.26
C ILE A 344 -6.87 -31.24 9.94
N ASN A 345 -8.17 -31.24 9.61
CA ASN A 345 -9.16 -32.10 10.25
C ASN A 345 -9.31 -33.48 9.55
N HIS A 346 -8.72 -33.64 8.36
CA HIS A 346 -8.72 -34.83 7.52
C HIS A 346 -10.10 -35.29 7.05
N ASP A 347 -11.00 -34.35 6.76
CA ASP A 347 -12.36 -34.62 6.27
C ASP A 347 -12.49 -34.62 4.74
N MET A 348 -11.37 -34.42 4.03
CA MET A 348 -11.30 -34.36 2.56
C MET A 348 -12.04 -33.15 1.96
N THR A 349 -12.21 -32.09 2.75
CA THR A 349 -12.59 -30.75 2.29
C THR A 349 -11.73 -29.70 2.98
N LEU A 350 -11.68 -28.47 2.46
CA LEU A 350 -11.02 -27.35 3.13
C LEU A 350 -12.06 -26.33 3.55
N ASP A 351 -12.08 -25.96 4.83
CA ASP A 351 -12.81 -24.80 5.30
C ASP A 351 -11.91 -23.55 5.40
N TRP A 352 -12.54 -22.40 5.59
CA TRP A 352 -11.79 -21.13 5.64
C TRP A 352 -10.98 -20.95 6.92
N GLU A 353 -11.36 -21.59 8.04
CA GLU A 353 -10.52 -21.52 9.25
C GLU A 353 -9.22 -22.30 9.03
N GLU A 354 -9.27 -23.46 8.36
CA GLU A 354 -8.06 -24.21 7.97
C GLU A 354 -7.15 -23.36 7.07
N LEU A 355 -7.72 -22.74 6.04
CA LEU A 355 -6.98 -21.84 5.14
C LEU A 355 -6.40 -20.61 5.84
N PHE A 356 -7.02 -20.11 6.90
CA PHE A 356 -6.50 -18.95 7.65
C PHE A 356 -5.58 -19.32 8.82
N THR A 357 -5.49 -20.59 9.21
CA THR A 357 -4.77 -21.00 10.43
C THR A 357 -3.67 -22.02 10.23
N PHE A 358 -3.49 -22.56 9.02
CA PHE A 358 -2.37 -23.43 8.73
C PHE A 358 -1.02 -22.74 9.02
N ASP A 359 -0.02 -23.53 9.40
CA ASP A 359 1.32 -23.02 9.70
C ASP A 359 2.03 -22.62 8.39
N ILE A 360 2.03 -21.31 8.08
CA ILE A 360 2.55 -20.80 6.81
C ILE A 360 4.06 -20.96 6.70
N ASP A 361 4.79 -20.82 7.80
CA ASP A 361 6.24 -20.98 7.79
C ASP A 361 6.61 -22.41 7.38
N LYS A 362 5.92 -23.41 7.96
CA LYS A 362 6.08 -24.80 7.56
C LYS A 362 5.61 -25.07 6.14
N PHE A 363 4.48 -24.48 5.72
CA PHE A 363 3.96 -24.67 4.38
C PHE A 363 4.95 -24.17 3.32
N ILE A 364 5.54 -23.00 3.52
CA ILE A 364 6.56 -22.45 2.63
C ILE A 364 7.81 -23.34 2.63
N MET A 365 8.25 -23.83 3.79
CA MET A 365 9.39 -24.75 3.87
C MET A 365 9.15 -26.08 3.14
N GLU A 366 7.92 -26.61 3.17
CA GLU A 366 7.57 -27.86 2.49
C GLU A 366 7.30 -27.66 0.98
N PHE A 367 6.80 -26.48 0.59
CA PHE A 367 6.43 -26.15 -0.78
C PHE A 367 7.07 -24.83 -1.29
N PRO A 368 8.42 -24.70 -1.27
CA PRO A 368 9.09 -23.43 -1.58
C PRO A 368 8.91 -22.99 -3.04
N PHE A 369 8.65 -23.94 -3.94
CA PHE A 369 8.43 -23.67 -5.37
C PHE A 369 7.21 -22.79 -5.66
N LEU A 370 6.25 -22.69 -4.75
CA LEU A 370 5.06 -21.84 -4.92
C LEU A 370 5.37 -20.36 -4.76
N PHE A 371 6.44 -20.04 -4.01
CA PHE A 371 6.74 -18.69 -3.55
C PHE A 371 7.97 -18.09 -4.23
N ASN A 372 8.46 -18.72 -5.31
CA ASN A 372 9.66 -18.29 -6.05
C ASN A 372 10.89 -18.04 -5.15
N MET A 373 11.03 -18.78 -4.05
CA MET A 373 12.19 -18.68 -3.18
C MET A 373 13.45 -19.19 -3.90
N THR A 374 14.56 -18.49 -3.71
CA THR A 374 15.88 -18.87 -4.25
C THR A 374 16.53 -19.98 -3.40
N GLU A 375 17.44 -20.78 -3.98
CA GLU A 375 18.16 -21.86 -3.26
C GLU A 375 18.90 -21.40 -1.98
N GLU A 376 19.22 -20.11 -1.83
CA GLU A 376 19.81 -19.55 -0.60
C GLU A 376 18.77 -19.37 0.52
N GLU A 377 17.53 -19.00 0.19
CA GLU A 377 16.39 -18.84 1.11
C GLU A 377 15.83 -20.19 1.58
N GLU A 378 15.95 -21.23 0.74
CA GLU A 378 15.60 -22.62 1.08
C GLU A 378 16.39 -23.19 2.26
N THR A 379 17.59 -22.66 2.54
CA THR A 379 18.49 -23.21 3.57
C THR A 379 18.60 -22.36 4.83
N GLN A 380 18.15 -21.10 4.81
CA GLN A 380 18.30 -20.17 5.94
C GLN A 380 16.97 -19.67 6.52
N GLY A 381 15.81 -20.06 5.97
CA GLY A 381 14.55 -19.38 6.25
C GLY A 381 14.49 -18.04 5.50
N PRO A 382 13.33 -17.35 5.49
CA PRO A 382 13.17 -16.13 4.70
C PRO A 382 14.27 -15.15 5.05
N LEU A 383 15.08 -14.80 4.03
CA LEU A 383 16.04 -13.72 4.13
C LEU A 383 15.24 -12.46 4.43
N HIS A 384 15.66 -11.75 5.48
CA HIS A 384 15.25 -10.37 5.74
C HIS A 384 15.18 -9.63 4.41
N HIS A 385 13.99 -9.16 4.01
CA HIS A 385 13.93 -8.16 2.96
C HIS A 385 14.52 -6.90 3.61
N GLU A 386 15.84 -6.73 3.44
CA GLU A 386 16.50 -5.49 3.81
C GLU A 386 15.72 -4.35 3.18
N GLU A 387 15.14 -3.54 4.07
CA GLU A 387 14.51 -2.26 3.83
C GLU A 387 15.32 -1.48 2.78
N LEU A 388 14.68 -1.18 1.65
CA LEU A 388 15.20 -0.30 0.58
C LEU A 388 14.54 1.07 0.60
#